data_AF-A0A1R0X3J7-F1
#
_entry.id   AF-A0A1R0X3J7-F1
#
_cell.length_a   1.000
_cell.length_b   1.000
_cell.length_c   1.000
_cell.angle_alpha   90.00
_cell.angle_beta   90.00
_cell.angle_gamma   90.00
#
_symmetry.space_group_name_H-M   'P 1'
#
loop_
_entity.id
_entity.type
_entity.pdbx_description
1 polymer ?
#
loop_
_entity_poly.entity_id
_entity_poly.type
_entity_poly.pdbx_seq_one_letter_code
_entity_poly.pdbx_strand_id
1 'polypeptide(L)'
;MKIKSISDIHNAIFHPLKSWAEQSTGNWNILIGVGFLLLMGSAIFTYVFYKKIGQDDERTNKIFLKSSYFMLLTIILCDMIFPKEYMWNIFFLFKYALAFLAGGIYMAIQYKKDLS
;
A
#
# COMPACT_ATOMS: atom_id res chain seq x y z
N MET A 1 9.83 0.91 27.00
CA MET A 1 9.79 -0.53 26.64
C MET A 1 11.22 -1.02 26.47
N LYS A 2 11.60 -2.16 27.07
CA LYS A 2 12.94 -2.73 26.90
C LYS A 2 12.91 -3.63 25.66
N ILE A 3 13.60 -3.24 24.59
CA ILE A 3 13.63 -3.99 23.33
C ILE A 3 14.42 -5.28 23.56
N LYS A 4 13.77 -6.45 23.47
CA LYS A 4 14.42 -7.76 23.63
C LYS A 4 14.49 -8.54 22.32
N SER A 5 13.71 -8.14 21.31
CA SER A 5 13.59 -8.83 20.02
C SER A 5 13.12 -7.89 18.88
N ILE A 6 13.23 -8.34 17.63
CA ILE A 6 12.77 -7.59 16.44
C ILE A 6 11.25 -7.35 16.46
N SER A 7 10.47 -8.24 17.07
CA SER A 7 9.02 -8.03 17.26
C SER A 7 8.73 -6.88 18.24
N ASP A 8 9.58 -6.66 19.25
CA ASP A 8 9.44 -5.51 20.15
C ASP A 8 9.68 -4.17 19.43
N ILE A 9 10.52 -4.17 18.40
CA ILE A 9 10.78 -2.98 17.56
C ILE A 9 9.55 -2.66 16.71
N HIS A 10 8.96 -3.66 16.04
CA HIS A 10 7.74 -3.47 15.25
C HIS A 10 6.59 -2.94 16.10
N ASN A 11 6.41 -3.51 17.29
CA ASN A 11 5.40 -3.03 18.23
C ASN A 11 5.70 -1.60 18.70
N ALA A 12 6.96 -1.25 18.95
CA ALA A 12 7.33 0.10 19.36
C ALA A 12 7.09 1.16 18.27
N ILE A 13 7.27 0.85 16.98
CA ILE A 13 7.09 1.79 15.87
C ILE A 13 5.62 2.22 15.74
N PHE A 14 4.70 1.26 15.84
CA PHE A 14 3.26 1.52 15.65
C PHE A 14 2.52 1.81 16.96
N HIS A 15 3.16 1.65 18.12
CA HIS A 15 2.55 1.93 19.43
C HIS A 15 2.00 3.37 19.57
N PRO A 16 2.71 4.43 19.13
CA PRO A 16 2.16 5.78 19.20
C PRO A 16 0.89 5.94 18.36
N LEU A 17 0.88 5.36 17.15
CA LEU A 17 -0.29 5.37 16.27
C LEU A 17 -1.46 4.62 16.89
N LYS A 18 -1.20 3.46 17.50
CA LYS A 18 -2.18 2.67 18.23
C LYS A 18 -2.78 3.46 19.40
N SER A 19 -1.92 4.01 20.24
CA SER A 19 -2.35 4.78 21.42
C SER A 19 -3.20 5.99 21.04
N TRP A 20 -2.87 6.67 19.94
CA TRP A 20 -3.66 7.79 19.43
C TRP A 20 -5.00 7.31 18.85
N ALA A 21 -5.01 6.24 18.07
CA ALA A 21 -6.22 5.69 17.46
C ALA A 21 -7.23 5.20 18.51
N GLU A 22 -6.74 4.57 19.58
CA GLU A 22 -7.57 4.04 20.67
C GLU A 22 -8.05 5.12 21.65
N GLN A 23 -7.52 6.35 21.56
CA GLN A 23 -7.93 7.45 22.43
C GLN A 23 -9.39 7.88 22.21
N SER A 24 -9.92 7.70 21.00
CA SER A 24 -11.34 7.96 20.71
C SER A 24 -11.81 7.25 19.44
N THR A 25 -13.10 6.97 19.37
CA THR A 25 -13.74 6.48 18.13
C THR A 25 -13.55 7.42 16.95
N GLY A 26 -13.45 8.74 17.21
CA GLY A 26 -13.15 9.75 16.20
C GLY A 26 -11.80 9.52 15.53
N ASN A 27 -10.74 9.31 16.32
CA ASN A 27 -9.39 9.06 15.82
C ASN A 27 -9.32 7.76 15.00
N TRP A 28 -9.98 6.71 15.49
CA TRP A 28 -10.11 5.46 14.75
C TRP A 28 -10.78 5.65 13.38
N ASN A 29 -11.89 6.40 13.34
CA ASN A 29 -12.62 6.69 12.11
C ASN A 29 -11.81 7.54 11.13
N ILE A 30 -10.95 8.44 11.63
CA ILE A 30 -10.03 9.21 10.78
C ILE A 30 -9.05 8.26 10.06
N LEU A 31 -8.51 7.25 10.74
CA LEU A 31 -7.61 6.28 10.09
C LEU A 31 -8.32 5.47 9.02
N ILE A 32 -9.55 5.04 9.28
CA ILE A 32 -10.36 4.34 8.28
C ILE A 32 -10.63 5.27 7.09
N GLY A 33 -11.07 6.50 7.35
CA GLY A 33 -11.42 7.47 6.30
C GLY A 33 -10.22 7.80 5.41
N VAL A 34 -9.07 8.13 6.02
CA VAL A 34 -7.83 8.42 5.28
C VAL A 34 -7.33 7.18 4.55
N GLY A 35 -7.33 6.02 5.20
CA GLY A 35 -6.93 4.76 4.56
C GLY A 35 -7.81 4.40 3.37
N PHE A 36 -9.12 4.67 3.46
CA PHE A 36 -10.06 4.39 2.38
C PHE A 36 -9.89 5.36 1.21
N LEU A 37 -9.72 6.66 1.50
CA LEU A 37 -9.39 7.65 0.47
C LEU A 37 -8.07 7.30 -0.25
N LEU A 38 -7.07 6.85 0.50
CA LEU A 38 -5.80 6.42 -0.07
C LEU A 38 -5.97 5.16 -0.95
N LEU A 39 -6.71 4.17 -0.46
CA LEU A 39 -6.99 2.95 -1.23
C LEU A 39 -7.71 3.29 -2.53
N MET A 40 -8.82 4.02 -2.46
CA MET A 40 -9.59 4.38 -3.64
C MET A 40 -8.78 5.25 -4.60
N GLY A 41 -8.07 6.25 -4.09
CA GLY A 41 -7.19 7.11 -4.89
C GLY A 41 -6.10 6.31 -5.62
N SER A 42 -5.46 5.38 -4.91
CA SER A 42 -4.42 4.51 -5.49
C SER A 42 -4.97 3.54 -6.54
N ALA A 43 -6.15 2.97 -6.31
CA ALA A 43 -6.81 2.07 -7.25
C ALA A 43 -7.24 2.83 -8.51
N ILE A 44 -7.85 4.01 -8.36
CA ILE A 44 -8.22 4.89 -9.49
C ILE A 44 -6.97 5.28 -10.28
N PHE A 45 -5.90 5.71 -9.60
CA PHE A 45 -4.64 6.07 -10.23
C PHE A 45 -4.06 4.92 -11.06
N THR A 46 -4.01 3.72 -10.48
CA THR A 46 -3.57 2.49 -11.15
C THR A 46 -4.43 2.18 -12.37
N TYR A 47 -5.75 2.28 -12.23
CA TYR A 47 -6.71 2.04 -13.30
C TYR A 47 -6.59 3.04 -14.45
N VAL A 48 -6.35 4.32 -14.16
CA VAL A 48 -6.13 5.35 -15.19
C VAL A 48 -4.90 4.99 -16.02
N PHE A 49 -3.79 4.59 -15.41
CA PHE A 49 -2.60 4.21 -16.16
C PHE A 49 -2.75 2.89 -16.91
N TYR A 50 -3.45 1.91 -16.32
CA TYR A 50 -3.84 0.70 -17.01
C TYR A 50 -4.61 1.01 -18.30
N LYS A 51 -5.62 1.90 -18.23
CA LYS A 51 -6.38 2.35 -19.41
C LYS A 51 -5.54 3.12 -20.42
N LYS A 52 -4.59 3.94 -19.95
CA LYS A 52 -3.73 4.74 -20.83
C LYS A 52 -2.70 3.92 -21.60
N ILE A 53 -2.19 2.83 -21.00
CA ILE A 53 -1.23 1.94 -21.67
C ILE A 53 -1.89 1.19 -22.84
N GLY A 54 -3.17 0.83 -22.70
CA GLY A 54 -3.97 0.29 -23.80
C GLY A 54 -4.01 -1.23 -23.84
N GLN A 55 -4.15 -1.77 -25.05
CA GLN A 55 -4.49 -3.17 -25.28
C GLN A 55 -3.30 -4.12 -25.02
N ASP A 56 -3.63 -5.36 -24.64
CA ASP A 56 -2.65 -6.39 -24.33
C ASP A 56 -1.89 -6.82 -25.58
N ASP A 57 -0.60 -6.49 -25.60
CA ASP A 57 0.41 -6.99 -26.51
C ASP A 57 1.61 -7.53 -25.71
N GLU A 58 2.65 -8.04 -26.39
CA GLU A 58 3.82 -8.59 -25.71
C GLU A 58 4.55 -7.56 -24.81
N ARG A 59 4.53 -6.28 -25.20
CA ARG A 59 5.16 -5.19 -24.45
C ARG A 59 4.32 -4.85 -23.22
N THR A 60 3.02 -4.60 -23.41
CA THR A 60 2.06 -4.24 -22.36
C THR A 60 2.01 -5.33 -21.28
N ASN A 61 2.06 -6.61 -21.67
CA ASN A 61 2.15 -7.72 -20.72
C ASN A 61 3.42 -7.68 -19.85
N LYS A 62 4.58 -7.33 -20.42
CA LYS A 62 5.82 -7.18 -19.63
C LYS A 62 5.70 -6.02 -18.63
N ILE A 63 5.01 -4.94 -18.99
CA ILE A 63 4.76 -3.80 -18.10
C ILE A 63 3.84 -4.22 -16.95
N PHE A 64 2.71 -4.86 -17.26
CA PHE A 64 1.76 -5.32 -16.23
C PHE A 64 2.36 -6.40 -15.33
N LEU A 65 3.17 -7.30 -15.87
CA LEU A 65 3.88 -8.30 -15.05
C LEU A 65 4.83 -7.65 -14.05
N LYS A 66 5.64 -6.67 -14.49
CA LYS A 66 6.53 -5.93 -13.58
C LYS A 66 5.76 -5.09 -12.58
N SER A 67 4.67 -4.44 -12.98
CA SER A 67 3.77 -3.74 -12.08
C SER A 67 3.25 -4.67 -10.97
N SER A 68 2.69 -5.82 -11.35
CA SER A 68 2.20 -6.84 -10.43
C SER A 68 3.30 -7.40 -9.52
N TYR A 69 4.53 -7.52 -10.03
CA TYR A 69 5.70 -7.89 -9.20
C TYR A 69 5.97 -6.84 -8.12
N PHE A 70 5.94 -5.54 -8.44
CA PHE A 70 6.08 -4.48 -7.44
C PHE A 70 4.93 -4.47 -6.43
N MET A 71 3.70 -4.74 -6.87
CA MET A 71 2.55 -4.89 -5.97
C MET A 71 2.76 -6.05 -5.00
N LEU A 72 3.16 -7.22 -5.51
CA LEU A 72 3.42 -8.42 -4.70
C LEU A 72 4.55 -8.18 -3.69
N LEU A 73 5.66 -7.60 -4.12
CA LEU A 73 6.79 -7.28 -3.25
C LEU A 73 6.36 -6.32 -2.13
N THR A 74 5.53 -5.32 -2.46
CA THR A 74 4.98 -4.39 -1.47
C THR A 74 4.08 -5.09 -0.46
N ILE A 75 3.22 -6.02 -0.90
CA ILE A 75 2.37 -6.82 -0.01
C ILE A 75 3.21 -7.64 0.95
N ILE A 76 4.24 -8.33 0.45
CA ILE A 76 5.14 -9.16 1.27
C ILE A 76 5.87 -8.29 2.30
N LEU A 77 6.41 -7.15 1.90
CA LEU A 77 7.07 -6.21 2.83
C LEU A 77 6.09 -5.71 3.90
N CYS A 78 4.86 -5.36 3.53
CA CYS A 78 3.84 -4.95 4.49
C CYS A 78 3.48 -6.10 5.44
N ASP A 79 3.39 -7.35 4.98
CA ASP A 79 3.09 -8.50 5.84
C ASP A 79 4.23 -8.87 6.81
N MET A 80 5.46 -8.43 6.52
CA MET A 80 6.61 -8.53 7.40
C MET A 80 6.66 -7.39 8.43
N ILE A 81 6.26 -6.17 8.04
CA ILE A 81 6.41 -4.96 8.84
C ILE A 81 5.17 -4.67 9.69
N PHE A 82 3.97 -4.85 9.15
CA PHE A 82 2.74 -4.45 9.85
C PHE A 82 2.38 -5.42 10.98
N PRO A 83 1.94 -4.88 12.13
CA PRO A 83 1.56 -5.70 13.27
C PRO A 83 0.27 -6.46 12.97
N LYS A 84 0.20 -7.71 13.45
CA LYS A 84 -0.94 -8.61 13.22
C LYS A 84 -1.88 -8.72 14.40
N GLU A 85 -1.43 -8.30 15.58
CA GLU A 85 -2.13 -8.46 16.85
C GLU A 85 -3.16 -7.35 17.12
N TYR A 86 -2.98 -6.18 16.53
CA TYR A 86 -3.87 -5.03 16.73
C TYR A 86 -4.04 -4.22 15.44
N MET A 87 -5.17 -3.51 15.33
CA MET A 87 -5.49 -2.65 14.17
C MET A 87 -5.33 -3.35 12.81
N TRP A 88 -5.42 -4.69 12.77
CA TRP A 88 -5.17 -5.49 11.57
C TRP A 88 -5.97 -5.00 10.36
N ASN A 89 -7.25 -4.65 10.54
CA ASN A 89 -8.09 -4.16 9.44
C ASN A 89 -7.58 -2.84 8.85
N ILE A 90 -7.03 -1.95 9.69
CA ILE A 90 -6.45 -0.67 9.25
C ILE A 90 -5.16 -0.94 8.49
N PHE A 91 -4.27 -1.77 9.03
CA PHE A 91 -3.02 -2.12 8.35
C PHE A 91 -3.25 -2.90 7.05
N PHE A 92 -4.26 -3.75 7.01
CA PHE A 92 -4.70 -4.43 5.80
C PHE A 92 -5.14 -3.42 4.74
N LEU A 93 -5.93 -2.41 5.11
CA LEU A 93 -6.35 -1.33 4.21
C LEU A 93 -5.14 -0.58 3.63
N PHE A 94 -4.22 -0.14 4.48
CA PHE A 94 -2.99 0.54 4.04
C PHE A 94 -2.09 -0.36 3.19
N LYS A 95 -2.00 -1.66 3.49
CA LYS A 95 -1.21 -2.63 2.71
C LYS A 95 -1.62 -2.64 1.25
N TYR A 96 -2.92 -2.77 0.97
CA TYR A 96 -3.40 -2.79 -0.42
C TYR A 96 -3.33 -1.41 -1.07
N ALA A 97 -3.54 -0.33 -0.31
CA ALA A 97 -3.35 1.02 -0.83
C ALA A 97 -1.90 1.26 -1.31
N LEU A 98 -0.92 0.86 -0.50
CA LEU A 98 0.50 0.94 -0.85
C LEU A 98 0.85 0.02 -2.04
N ALA A 99 0.27 -1.18 -2.08
CA ALA A 99 0.47 -2.10 -3.20
C ALA A 99 -0.01 -1.48 -4.53
N PHE A 100 -1.24 -0.94 -4.56
CA PHE A 100 -1.76 -0.24 -5.74
C PHE A 100 -0.89 0.97 -6.10
N LEU A 101 -0.46 1.78 -5.12
CA LEU A 101 0.45 2.88 -5.41
C LEU A 101 1.76 2.42 -6.04
N ALA A 102 2.39 1.37 -5.51
CA ALA A 102 3.66 0.87 -6.05
C ALA A 102 3.52 0.41 -7.51
N GLY A 103 2.50 -0.40 -7.82
CA GLY A 103 2.20 -0.84 -9.19
C GLY A 103 1.83 0.33 -10.11
N GLY A 104 0.94 1.20 -9.65
CA GLY A 104 0.53 2.41 -10.37
C GLY A 104 1.70 3.34 -10.68
N ILE A 105 2.62 3.57 -9.73
CA ILE A 105 3.80 4.43 -9.91
C ILE A 105 4.71 3.81 -10.98
N TYR A 106 4.94 2.51 -10.92
CA TYR A 106 5.72 1.81 -11.93
C TYR A 106 5.11 2.01 -13.34
N MET A 107 3.80 1.81 -13.47
CA MET A 107 3.10 2.03 -14.74
C MET A 107 3.17 3.49 -15.20
N ALA A 108 3.05 4.45 -14.28
CA ALA A 108 3.14 5.87 -14.60
C ALA A 108 4.54 6.27 -15.12
N ILE A 109 5.60 5.74 -14.51
CA ILE A 109 6.98 5.94 -14.94
C ILE A 109 7.18 5.33 -16.34
N GLN A 110 6.69 4.11 -16.55
CA GLN A 110 6.86 3.43 -17.84
C GLN A 110 6.09 4.13 -18.96
N TYR A 111 4.83 4.52 -18.71
CA TYR A 111 4.03 5.28 -19.65
C TYR A 111 4.70 6.59 -20.08
N LYS A 112 5.38 7.29 -19.15
CA LYS A 112 6.14 8.50 -19.49
C LYS A 112 7.39 8.20 -20.33
N LYS A 113 8.08 7.09 -20.07
CA LYS A 113 9.27 6.69 -20.83
C LYS A 113 8.93 6.29 -22.26
N ASP A 114 7.79 5.64 -22.47
CA ASP A 114 7.39 5.14 -23.78
C ASP A 114 6.76 6.23 -24.69
N LEU A 115 6.42 7.40 -24.12
CA LEU A 115 5.89 8.55 -24.85
C LEU A 115 6.93 9.66 -25.13
N SER A 116 8.15 9.49 -24.63
CA SER A 116 9.29 10.38 -24.88
C SER A 116 10.22 9.78 -25.91
#